data_AF-A0A7X9D3I4-F1
#
_entry.id   AF-A0A7X9D3I4-F1
#
_cell.length_a   1.000
_cell.length_b   1.000
_cell.length_c   1.000
_cell.angle_alpha   90.00
_cell.angle_beta   90.00
_cell.angle_gamma   90.00
#
_symmetry.space_group_name_H-M   'P 1'
#
loop_
_entity.id
_entity.type
_entity.pdbx_description
1 polymer ?
#
loop_
_entity_poly.entity_id
_entity_poly.type
_entity_poly.pdbx_seq_one_letter_code
_entity_poly.pdbx_strand_id
1 'polypeptide(L)'
;MNTSKLTSRFWAYFLDSIILAGIYSGVLLILIFFFDFQMPINDFMEGEYVSTVALYLTYAILFLIYEVLFLSSKLAATPGKLLLGIELTTDKNNKFIRVLLRSLTKIIALSLYLVHIILSILAAFSKDKRMLYDKITGTFVVNKKTRRSSSGEIDPNELFDEMKRRGLRTYSEQKALAEELYGSDKNASTGSYGWVGAVFLIISFTCGSFFILELIQQLGNYTVR
;
A
#
# COMPACT_ATOMS: atom_id res chain seq x y z
N MET A 1 17.78 -10.17 -4.70
CA MET A 1 16.63 -9.24 -4.55
C MET A 1 16.78 -8.42 -3.27
N ASN A 2 17.01 -7.11 -3.37
CA ASN A 2 17.14 -6.23 -2.21
C ASN A 2 15.73 -6.00 -1.60
N THR A 3 15.45 -6.62 -0.46
CA THR A 3 14.16 -6.48 0.22
C THR A 3 14.04 -5.08 0.84
N SER A 4 12.87 -4.46 0.74
CA SER A 4 12.64 -3.13 1.34
C SER A 4 12.94 -3.17 2.85
N LYS A 5 13.56 -2.12 3.39
CA LYS A 5 13.79 -1.98 4.84
C LYS A 5 12.45 -2.11 5.59
N LEU A 6 12.48 -2.79 6.74
CA LEU A 6 11.29 -2.99 7.59
C LEU A 6 10.67 -1.64 8.01
N THR A 7 11.51 -0.63 8.23
CA THR A 7 11.09 0.75 8.55
C THR A 7 10.23 1.37 7.44
N SER A 8 10.58 1.15 6.18
CA SER A 8 9.77 1.65 5.05
C SER A 8 8.43 0.93 4.95
N ARG A 9 8.33 -0.32 5.41
CA ARG A 9 7.04 -1.04 5.48
C ARG A 9 6.16 -0.52 6.63
N PHE A 10 6.77 -0.21 7.77
CA PHE A 10 6.08 0.41 8.90
C PHE A 10 5.52 1.79 8.50
N TRP A 11 6.34 2.65 7.90
CA TRP A 11 5.89 3.96 7.40
C TRP A 11 4.81 3.84 6.32
N ALA A 12 4.88 2.82 5.45
CA ALA A 12 3.83 2.59 4.47
C ALA A 12 2.49 2.26 5.16
N TYR A 13 2.52 1.40 6.19
CA TYR A 13 1.33 1.06 6.97
C TYR A 13 0.79 2.27 7.74
N PHE A 14 1.67 3.08 8.32
CA PHE A 14 1.27 4.30 9.03
C PHE A 14 0.59 5.30 8.09
N LEU A 15 1.17 5.57 6.92
CA LEU A 15 0.57 6.44 5.91
C LEU A 15 -0.75 5.87 5.37
N ASP A 16 -0.81 4.57 5.09
CA ASP A 16 -2.06 3.91 4.68
C ASP A 16 -3.14 4.00 5.76
N SER A 17 -2.78 3.96 7.04
CA SER A 17 -3.71 4.10 8.17
C SER A 17 -4.31 5.51 8.23
N ILE A 18 -3.49 6.56 8.03
CA ILE A 18 -3.97 7.94 7.95
C ILE A 18 -4.91 8.09 6.75
N ILE A 19 -4.47 7.63 5.56
CA ILE A 19 -5.25 7.73 4.33
C ILE A 19 -6.62 7.07 4.52
N LEU A 20 -6.64 5.84 5.02
CA LEU A 20 -7.86 5.08 5.22
C LEU A 20 -8.78 5.70 6.28
N ALA A 21 -8.24 6.24 7.37
CA ALA A 21 -9.04 6.94 8.39
C ALA A 21 -9.75 8.17 7.81
N GLY A 22 -9.07 8.95 6.98
CA GLY A 22 -9.70 10.09 6.29
C GLY A 22 -10.71 9.68 5.22
N ILE A 23 -10.48 8.57 4.50
CA ILE A 23 -11.49 8.03 3.57
C ILE A 23 -12.72 7.57 4.34
N TYR A 24 -12.54 6.85 5.44
CA TYR A 24 -13.62 6.36 6.29
C TYR A 24 -14.44 7.51 6.87
N SER A 25 -13.78 8.53 7.43
CA SER A 25 -14.47 9.74 7.92
C SER A 25 -15.20 10.50 6.81
N GLY A 26 -14.63 10.59 5.60
CA GLY A 26 -15.33 11.16 4.44
C GLY A 26 -16.59 10.38 4.06
N VAL A 27 -16.55 9.05 4.08
CA VAL A 27 -17.73 8.20 3.85
C VAL A 27 -18.78 8.46 4.93
N LEU A 28 -18.39 8.50 6.21
CA LEU A 28 -19.31 8.79 7.31
C LEU A 28 -19.93 10.18 7.17
N LEU A 29 -19.18 11.20 6.77
CA LEU A 29 -19.72 12.54 6.51
C LEU A 29 -20.79 12.53 5.43
N ILE A 30 -20.57 11.79 4.33
CA ILE A 30 -21.57 11.67 3.26
C ILE A 30 -22.82 10.97 3.80
N LEU A 31 -22.68 9.93 4.62
CA LEU A 31 -23.82 9.25 5.24
C LEU A 31 -24.60 10.18 6.18
N ILE A 32 -23.91 10.94 7.03
CA ILE A 32 -24.55 11.89 7.96
C ILE A 32 -25.30 12.97 7.18
N PHE A 33 -24.65 13.60 6.20
CA PHE A 33 -25.21 14.76 5.52
C PHE A 33 -26.31 14.42 4.51
N PHE A 34 -26.18 13.31 3.77
CA PHE A 34 -27.13 12.94 2.71
C PHE A 34 -28.22 11.99 3.18
N PHE A 35 -27.94 11.13 4.16
CA PHE A 35 -28.87 10.09 4.61
C PHE A 35 -29.40 10.33 6.03
N ASP A 36 -29.08 11.48 6.64
CA ASP A 36 -29.42 11.81 8.03
C ASP A 36 -28.99 10.70 9.00
N PHE A 37 -27.84 10.10 8.71
CA PHE A 37 -27.34 8.96 9.48
C PHE A 37 -26.91 9.44 10.87
N GLN A 38 -27.64 9.02 11.90
CA GLN A 38 -27.27 9.28 13.28
C GLN A 38 -26.16 8.32 13.68
N MET A 39 -24.97 8.86 13.87
CA MET A 39 -23.86 8.08 14.40
C MET A 39 -24.21 7.67 15.84
N PRO A 40 -24.14 6.37 16.19
CA PRO A 40 -24.37 5.90 17.55
C PRO A 40 -23.15 6.22 18.44
N ILE A 41 -22.78 7.50 18.53
CA ILE A 41 -21.65 7.99 19.32
C ILE A 41 -21.95 7.78 20.80
N ASN A 42 -23.21 7.99 21.20
CA ASN A 42 -23.67 7.79 22.57
C ASN A 42 -23.51 6.32 22.96
N ASP A 43 -24.04 5.40 22.16
CA ASP A 43 -23.93 3.96 22.37
C ASP A 43 -22.46 3.51 22.43
N PHE A 44 -21.61 4.10 21.59
CA PHE A 44 -20.16 3.84 21.61
C PHE A 44 -19.50 4.37 22.90
N MET A 45 -19.87 5.56 23.38
CA MET A 45 -19.35 6.15 24.62
C MET A 45 -19.86 5.42 25.87
N GLU A 46 -21.10 4.92 25.82
CA GLU A 46 -21.72 4.11 26.88
C GLU A 46 -21.21 2.66 26.88
N GLY A 47 -20.36 2.29 25.91
CA GLY A 47 -19.71 0.98 25.85
C GLY A 47 -20.63 -0.13 25.34
N GLU A 48 -21.65 0.21 24.57
CA GLU A 48 -22.51 -0.78 23.96
C GLU A 48 -21.72 -1.62 22.94
N TYR A 49 -21.70 -2.93 23.17
CA TYR A 49 -20.86 -3.84 22.39
C TYR A 49 -21.31 -3.96 20.93
N VAL A 50 -22.62 -3.85 20.65
CA VAL A 50 -23.18 -4.09 19.30
C VAL A 50 -22.80 -2.97 18.33
N SER A 51 -23.02 -1.72 18.72
CA SER A 51 -22.67 -0.52 17.94
C SER A 51 -21.16 -0.44 17.69
N THR A 52 -20.37 -0.73 18.73
CA THR A 52 -18.90 -0.79 18.66
C THR A 52 -18.42 -1.83 17.66
N VAL A 53 -18.93 -3.07 17.75
CA VAL A 53 -18.54 -4.15 16.83
C VAL A 53 -18.94 -3.82 15.39
N ALA A 54 -20.11 -3.23 15.17
CA ALA A 54 -20.56 -2.82 13.83
C ALA A 54 -19.63 -1.77 13.20
N LEU A 55 -19.17 -0.78 13.96
CA LEU A 55 -18.21 0.22 13.50
C LEU A 55 -16.85 -0.40 13.14
N TYR A 56 -16.34 -1.31 13.98
CA TYR A 56 -15.09 -2.00 13.66
C TYR A 56 -15.21 -2.92 12.43
N LEU A 57 -16.35 -3.60 12.27
CA LEU A 57 -16.61 -4.48 11.14
C LEU A 57 -16.71 -3.71 9.82
N THR A 58 -17.44 -2.58 9.80
CA THR A 58 -17.53 -1.71 8.63
C THR A 58 -16.17 -1.13 8.24
N TYR A 59 -15.37 -0.70 9.22
CA TYR A 59 -13.99 -0.27 8.98
C TYR A 59 -13.11 -1.39 8.41
N ALA A 60 -13.22 -2.62 8.95
CA ALA A 60 -12.47 -3.78 8.47
C ALA A 60 -12.84 -4.17 7.02
N ILE A 61 -14.13 -4.09 6.67
CA ILE A 61 -14.60 -4.31 5.30
C ILE A 61 -14.05 -3.24 4.35
N LEU A 62 -14.09 -1.97 4.75
CA LEU A 62 -13.52 -0.88 3.95
C LEU A 62 -12.01 -1.06 3.76
N PHE A 63 -11.28 -1.45 4.81
CA PHE A 63 -9.86 -1.79 4.73
C PHE A 63 -9.59 -2.91 3.72
N LEU A 64 -10.39 -3.98 3.73
CA LEU A 64 -10.26 -5.09 2.80
C LEU A 64 -10.45 -4.62 1.35
N ILE A 65 -11.52 -3.88 1.10
CA ILE A 65 -11.83 -3.35 -0.23
C ILE A 65 -10.70 -2.44 -0.71
N TYR A 66 -10.24 -1.51 0.13
CA TYR A 66 -9.10 -0.64 -0.16
C TYR A 66 -7.86 -1.45 -0.53
N GLU A 67 -7.45 -2.40 0.31
CA GLU A 67 -6.20 -3.12 0.10
C GLU A 67 -6.27 -4.00 -1.16
N VAL A 68 -7.39 -4.70 -1.39
CA VAL A 68 -7.58 -5.56 -2.57
C VAL A 68 -7.65 -4.75 -3.86
N LEU A 69 -8.37 -3.63 -3.90
CA LEU A 69 -8.48 -2.80 -5.11
C LEU A 69 -7.11 -2.26 -5.54
N PHE A 70 -6.35 -1.68 -4.61
CA PHE A 70 -5.05 -1.08 -4.93
C PHE A 70 -3.96 -2.10 -5.24
N LEU A 71 -3.93 -3.23 -4.53
CA LEU A 71 -2.95 -4.29 -4.78
C LEU A 71 -3.24 -5.11 -6.05
N SER A 72 -4.53 -5.27 -6.40
CA SER A 72 -4.93 -5.98 -7.63
C SER A 72 -4.75 -5.11 -8.88
N SER A 73 -4.76 -3.79 -8.71
CA SER A 73 -4.51 -2.82 -9.78
C SER A 73 -3.11 -2.97 -10.42
N LYS A 74 -2.92 -2.30 -11.56
CA LYS A 74 -1.63 -2.16 -12.27
C LYS A 74 -0.54 -1.52 -11.39
N LEU A 75 -0.94 -0.76 -10.38
CA LEU A 75 -0.05 -0.13 -9.40
C LEU A 75 0.61 -1.14 -8.46
N ALA A 76 -0.06 -2.28 -8.18
CA ALA A 76 0.40 -3.32 -7.27
C ALA A 76 0.86 -2.81 -5.89
N ALA A 77 0.35 -1.65 -5.46
CA ALA A 77 0.78 -0.93 -4.29
C ALA A 77 -0.37 -0.05 -3.78
N THR A 78 -0.49 0.04 -2.46
CA THR A 78 -1.40 0.96 -1.80
C THR A 78 -0.85 2.39 -1.85
N PRO A 79 -1.69 3.44 -1.82
CA PRO A 79 -1.27 4.84 -1.77
C PRO A 79 -0.10 5.16 -0.81
N GLY A 80 -0.10 4.62 0.41
CA GLY A 80 1.02 4.79 1.36
C GLY A 80 2.31 4.08 0.93
N LYS A 81 2.19 2.92 0.26
CA LYS A 81 3.34 2.22 -0.34
C LYS A 81 3.87 2.95 -1.59
N LEU A 82 2.98 3.57 -2.37
CA LEU A 82 3.34 4.38 -3.54
C LEU A 82 4.18 5.60 -3.16
N LEU A 83 3.85 6.27 -2.04
CA LEU A 83 4.64 7.38 -1.49
C LEU A 83 6.08 6.97 -1.18
N LEU A 84 6.28 5.74 -0.70
CA LEU A 84 7.60 5.22 -0.35
C LEU A 84 8.29 4.47 -1.51
N GLY A 85 7.66 4.41 -2.69
CA GLY A 85 8.21 3.73 -3.87
C GLY A 85 8.33 2.22 -3.70
N ILE A 86 7.43 1.61 -2.93
CA ILE A 86 7.42 0.19 -2.63
C ILE A 86 6.24 -0.47 -3.35
N GLU A 87 6.46 -1.65 -3.91
CA GLU A 87 5.40 -2.42 -4.57
C GLU A 87 5.36 -3.87 -4.09
N LEU A 88 4.17 -4.47 -4.22
CA LEU A 88 3.93 -5.87 -3.97
C LEU A 88 4.09 -6.66 -5.27
N THR A 89 4.87 -7.73 -5.19
CA THR A 89 5.07 -8.66 -6.30
C THR A 89 4.86 -10.08 -5.79
N THR A 90 4.47 -10.95 -6.71
CA THR A 90 4.12 -12.35 -6.43
C THR A 90 4.87 -13.25 -7.39
N ASP A 91 5.18 -14.46 -6.90
CA ASP A 91 5.97 -15.44 -7.64
C ASP A 91 5.11 -16.29 -8.60
N LYS A 92 3.78 -16.18 -8.52
CA LYS A 92 2.86 -17.09 -9.23
C LYS A 92 1.73 -16.34 -9.95
N ASN A 93 1.18 -16.98 -10.99
CA ASN A 93 0.17 -16.42 -11.90
C ASN A 93 -1.12 -15.91 -11.23
N ASN A 94 -1.49 -16.41 -10.04
CA ASN A 94 -2.73 -16.04 -9.36
C ASN A 94 -2.55 -14.84 -8.39
N LYS A 95 -2.33 -13.65 -8.95
CA LYS A 95 -2.08 -12.41 -8.19
C LYS A 95 -3.27 -12.01 -7.30
N PHE A 96 -4.49 -12.06 -7.82
CA PHE A 96 -5.69 -11.59 -7.11
C PHE A 96 -6.00 -12.42 -5.84
N ILE A 97 -6.04 -13.75 -5.97
CA ILE A 97 -6.36 -14.66 -4.85
C ILE A 97 -5.31 -14.52 -3.73
N ARG A 98 -4.03 -14.38 -4.07
CA ARG A 98 -2.95 -14.18 -3.08
C ARG A 98 -3.07 -12.85 -2.37
N VAL A 99 -3.41 -11.79 -3.10
CA VAL A 99 -3.68 -10.46 -2.52
C VAL A 99 -4.84 -10.52 -1.55
N LEU A 100 -5.94 -11.18 -1.92
CA LEU A 100 -7.12 -11.35 -1.08
C LEU A 100 -6.79 -12.14 0.20
N LEU A 101 -6.15 -13.31 0.06
CA LEU A 101 -5.70 -14.12 1.21
C LEU A 101 -4.75 -13.35 2.12
N ARG A 102 -3.87 -12.53 1.55
CA ARG A 102 -2.93 -11.68 2.30
C ARG A 102 -3.69 -10.66 3.12
N SER A 103 -4.64 -9.95 2.51
CA SER A 103 -5.47 -8.95 3.19
C SER A 103 -6.33 -9.56 4.28
N LEU A 104 -6.96 -10.72 4.04
CA LEU A 104 -7.72 -11.45 5.08
C LEU A 104 -6.84 -11.86 6.26
N THR A 105 -5.68 -12.46 5.99
CA THR A 105 -4.75 -12.87 7.06
C THR A 105 -4.24 -11.67 7.85
N LYS A 106 -4.07 -10.52 7.18
CA LYS A 106 -3.67 -9.26 7.83
C LYS A 106 -4.75 -8.70 8.74
N ILE A 107 -6.03 -8.77 8.34
CA ILE A 107 -7.16 -8.37 9.19
C ILE A 107 -7.24 -9.23 10.44
N ILE A 108 -7.11 -10.56 10.31
CA ILE A 108 -7.10 -11.50 11.44
C ILE A 108 -5.91 -11.22 12.37
N ALA A 109 -4.74 -10.91 11.80
CA ALA A 109 -3.58 -10.53 12.60
C ALA A 109 -3.80 -9.19 13.33
N LEU A 110 -4.47 -8.22 12.68
CA LEU A 110 -4.71 -6.90 13.25
C LEU A 110 -5.76 -6.91 14.37
N SER A 111 -6.80 -7.75 14.25
CA SER A 111 -7.79 -7.94 15.33
C SER A 111 -7.15 -8.48 16.62
N LEU A 112 -5.98 -9.12 16.50
CA LEU A 112 -5.17 -9.59 17.61
C LEU A 112 -3.89 -8.76 17.68
N TYR A 113 -3.99 -7.51 18.14
CA TYR A 113 -2.88 -6.54 18.14
C TYR A 113 -1.54 -7.10 18.68
N LEU A 114 -1.60 -7.90 19.76
CA LEU A 114 -0.44 -8.60 20.33
C LEU A 114 0.20 -9.58 19.34
N VAL A 115 -0.61 -10.36 18.63
CA VAL A 115 -0.16 -11.29 17.59
C VAL A 115 0.50 -10.50 16.46
N HIS A 116 -0.07 -9.37 16.03
CA HIS A 116 0.53 -8.54 14.99
C HIS A 116 1.93 -8.04 15.36
N ILE A 117 2.12 -7.58 16.60
CA ILE A 117 3.41 -7.12 17.11
C ILE A 117 4.42 -8.28 17.15
N ILE A 118 4.04 -9.42 17.72
CA ILE A 118 4.91 -10.60 17.81
C ILE A 118 5.35 -11.06 16.41
N LEU A 119 4.41 -11.14 15.46
CA LEU A 119 4.70 -11.52 14.08
C LEU A 119 5.61 -10.50 13.37
N SER A 120 5.48 -9.21 13.68
CA SER A 120 6.33 -8.15 13.13
C SER A 120 7.75 -8.22 13.67
N ILE A 121 7.91 -8.50 14.97
CA ILE A 121 9.21 -8.72 15.61
C ILE A 121 9.87 -9.96 15.02
N LEU A 122 9.15 -11.09 14.92
CA LEU A 122 9.65 -12.32 14.29
C LEU A 122 10.09 -12.08 12.84
N ALA A 123 9.35 -11.27 12.08
CA ALA A 123 9.72 -10.89 10.73
C ALA A 123 11.01 -10.05 10.67
N ALA A 124 11.26 -9.20 11.67
CA ALA A 124 12.46 -8.37 11.76
C ALA A 124 13.74 -9.22 11.92
N PHE A 125 13.64 -10.31 12.68
CA PHE A 125 14.76 -11.25 12.93
C PHE A 125 14.89 -12.35 11.88
N SER A 126 13.94 -12.50 10.96
CA SER A 126 14.00 -13.51 9.91
C SER A 126 14.98 -13.12 8.80
N LYS A 127 15.79 -14.08 8.31
CA LYS A 127 16.77 -13.87 7.22
C LYS A 127 16.15 -13.22 5.97
N ASP A 128 14.91 -13.57 5.65
CA ASP A 128 14.21 -13.04 4.47
C ASP A 128 13.51 -11.69 4.72
N LYS A 129 13.43 -11.24 5.99
CA LYS A 129 12.68 -10.06 6.44
C LYS A 129 11.24 -10.00 5.91
N ARG A 130 10.58 -11.16 5.76
CA ARG A 130 9.19 -11.29 5.27
C ARG A 130 8.23 -11.54 6.43
N MET A 131 7.06 -10.89 6.43
CA MET A 131 6.03 -11.14 7.44
C MET A 131 5.41 -12.53 7.26
N LEU A 132 4.83 -13.10 8.32
CA LEU A 132 4.28 -14.46 8.29
C LEU A 132 3.21 -14.62 7.20
N TYR A 133 2.29 -13.66 7.10
CA TYR A 133 1.28 -13.64 6.03
C TYR A 133 1.88 -13.42 4.63
N ASP A 134 3.04 -12.76 4.51
CA ASP A 134 3.77 -12.64 3.24
C ASP A 134 4.28 -14.03 2.80
N LYS A 135 4.80 -14.82 3.75
CA LYS A 135 5.30 -16.18 3.50
C LYS A 135 4.16 -17.12 3.10
N ILE A 136 3.05 -17.11 3.84
CA ILE A 136 1.87 -17.93 3.56
C ILE A 136 1.34 -17.65 2.15
N THR A 137 1.32 -16.38 1.75
CA THR A 137 0.77 -15.97 0.46
C THR A 137 1.77 -15.93 -0.67
N GLY A 138 3.05 -16.24 -0.42
CA GLY A 138 4.13 -16.14 -1.42
C GLY A 138 4.21 -14.75 -2.05
N THR A 139 3.96 -13.71 -1.27
CA THR A 139 4.05 -12.31 -1.71
C THR A 139 5.31 -11.68 -1.15
N PHE A 140 5.93 -10.77 -1.92
CA PHE A 140 7.14 -10.09 -1.52
C PHE A 140 7.04 -8.60 -1.83
N VAL A 141 7.62 -7.81 -0.94
CA VAL A 141 7.59 -6.36 -0.98
C VAL A 141 8.97 -5.85 -1.39
N VAL A 142 9.04 -5.23 -2.56
CA VAL A 142 10.30 -4.80 -3.20
C VAL A 142 10.30 -3.30 -3.41
N ASN A 143 11.49 -2.71 -3.41
CA ASN A 143 11.65 -1.32 -3.79
C ASN A 143 11.59 -1.20 -5.33
N LYS A 144 10.76 -0.29 -5.84
CA LYS A 144 10.59 -0.06 -7.28
C LYS A 144 11.92 0.29 -7.98
N LYS A 145 12.82 1.00 -7.29
CA LYS A 145 14.16 1.32 -7.80
C LYS A 145 15.01 0.06 -8.01
N THR A 146 14.92 -0.91 -7.09
CA THR A 146 15.69 -2.15 -7.15
C THR A 146 15.17 -3.12 -8.21
N ARG A 147 13.84 -3.23 -8.39
CA ARG A 147 13.27 -4.14 -9.40
C ARG A 147 13.72 -3.77 -10.81
N ARG A 148 13.80 -2.47 -11.12
CA ARG A 148 14.29 -1.97 -12.41
C ARG A 148 15.77 -2.30 -12.66
N SER A 149 16.60 -2.25 -11.61
CA SER A 149 18.02 -2.62 -11.69
C SER A 149 18.23 -4.12 -11.94
N SER A 150 17.28 -4.98 -11.55
CA SER A 150 17.38 -6.44 -11.71
C SER A 150 16.72 -6.99 -12.97
N SER A 151 15.86 -6.22 -13.65
CA SER A 151 15.21 -6.65 -14.90
C SER A 151 16.07 -6.46 -16.15
N GLY A 152 17.29 -5.96 -15.98
CA GLY A 152 18.25 -5.68 -17.04
C GLY A 152 19.58 -5.34 -16.41
N GLU A 153 20.13 -6.25 -15.60
CA GLU A 153 21.54 -6.14 -15.22
C GLU A 153 22.33 -6.37 -16.52
N ILE A 154 22.76 -5.27 -17.13
CA ILE A 154 23.53 -5.29 -18.37
C ILE A 154 24.80 -6.06 -18.05
N ASP A 155 24.96 -7.28 -18.59
CA ASP A 155 26.26 -7.92 -18.57
C ASP A 155 27.15 -7.12 -19.53
N PRO A 156 28.12 -6.34 -19.01
CA PRO A 156 28.93 -5.49 -19.86
C PRO A 156 29.67 -6.35 -20.89
N ASN A 157 30.09 -7.55 -20.50
CA ASN A 157 30.88 -8.43 -21.35
C ASN A 157 30.05 -8.97 -22.51
N GLU A 158 28.81 -9.41 -22.25
CA GLU A 158 27.89 -9.86 -23.30
C GLU A 158 27.57 -8.72 -24.29
N LEU A 159 27.32 -7.52 -23.78
CA LEU A 159 27.09 -6.35 -24.61
C LEU A 159 28.33 -6.00 -25.46
N PHE A 160 29.52 -6.00 -24.86
CA PHE A 160 30.78 -5.72 -25.56
C PHE A 160 31.12 -6.76 -26.62
N ASP A 161 30.90 -8.04 -26.33
CA ASP A 161 31.15 -9.12 -27.28
C ASP A 161 30.22 -9.01 -28.49
N GLU A 162 28.94 -8.69 -28.28
CA GLU A 162 27.98 -8.51 -29.36
C GLU A 162 28.26 -7.22 -30.16
N MET A 163 28.70 -6.13 -29.51
CA MET A 163 29.17 -4.90 -30.19
C MET A 163 30.37 -5.19 -31.10
N LYS A 164 31.33 -5.98 -30.61
CA LYS A 164 32.54 -6.36 -31.36
C LYS A 164 32.19 -7.28 -32.52
N ARG A 165 31.25 -8.22 -32.31
CA ARG A 165 30.76 -9.14 -33.35
C ARG A 165 30.03 -8.41 -34.47
N ARG A 166 29.23 -7.40 -34.15
CA ARG A 166 28.51 -6.57 -35.13
C ARG A 166 29.36 -5.43 -35.71
N GLY A 167 30.57 -5.21 -35.20
CA GLY A 167 31.48 -4.18 -35.69
C GLY A 167 31.00 -2.75 -35.45
N LEU A 168 30.20 -2.52 -34.41
CA LEU A 168 29.58 -1.22 -34.13
C LEU A 168 30.62 -0.22 -33.62
N ARG A 169 30.79 0.88 -34.34
CA ARG A 169 31.83 1.89 -34.04
C ARG A 169 31.25 3.21 -33.56
N THR A 170 30.01 3.51 -33.91
CA THR A 170 29.38 4.78 -33.53
C THR A 170 28.55 4.65 -32.26
N TYR A 171 28.56 5.70 -31.43
CA TYR A 171 27.81 5.72 -30.17
C TYR A 171 26.31 5.47 -30.38
N SER A 172 25.72 5.95 -31.48
CA SER A 172 24.32 5.70 -31.83
C SER A 172 24.00 4.23 -32.06
N GLU A 173 24.89 3.50 -32.75
CA GLU A 173 24.74 2.05 -32.99
C GLU A 173 24.88 1.26 -31.69
N GLN A 174 25.88 1.62 -30.89
CA GLN A 174 26.13 1.01 -29.58
C GLN A 174 24.92 1.18 -28.66
N LYS A 175 24.34 2.38 -28.65
CA LYS A 175 23.11 2.68 -27.91
C LYS A 175 21.91 1.91 -28.46
N ALA A 176 21.75 1.83 -29.79
CA ALA A 176 20.66 1.09 -30.40
C ALA A 176 20.73 -0.41 -30.08
N LEU A 177 21.93 -1.01 -30.09
CA LEU A 177 22.14 -2.40 -29.70
C LEU A 177 21.82 -2.64 -28.22
N ALA A 178 22.24 -1.72 -27.34
CA ALA A 178 21.88 -1.79 -25.92
C ALA A 178 20.35 -1.70 -25.72
N GLU A 179 19.66 -0.83 -26.46
CA GLU A 179 18.20 -0.74 -26.44
C GLU A 179 17.52 -1.96 -27.09
N GLU A 180 18.17 -2.65 -28.04
CA GLU A 180 17.69 -3.89 -28.68
C GLU A 180 17.79 -5.09 -27.72
N LEU A 181 18.94 -5.26 -27.06
CA LEU A 181 19.22 -6.40 -26.18
C LEU A 181 18.53 -6.27 -24.82
N TYR A 182 18.53 -5.07 -24.24
CA TYR A 182 18.07 -4.84 -22.87
C TYR A 182 16.77 -4.02 -22.80
N GLY A 183 16.25 -3.62 -23.95
CA GLY A 183 15.09 -2.74 -24.04
C GLY A 183 15.46 -1.27 -23.86
N SER A 184 14.71 -0.40 -24.53
CA SER A 184 14.85 1.03 -24.33
C SER A 184 14.38 1.41 -22.93
N ASP A 185 15.22 2.13 -22.18
CA ASP A 185 14.89 2.70 -20.86
C ASP A 185 13.79 3.78 -20.96
N LYS A 186 13.08 3.88 -22.10
CA LYS A 186 11.86 4.69 -22.30
C LYS A 186 10.72 4.32 -21.34
N ASN A 187 10.77 3.16 -20.68
CA ASN A 187 9.88 2.84 -19.57
C ASN A 187 10.31 3.41 -18.21
N ALA A 188 11.46 4.11 -18.13
CA ALA A 188 11.92 4.81 -16.93
C ALA A 188 10.92 5.87 -16.46
N SER A 189 10.08 6.40 -17.36
CA SER A 189 9.01 7.36 -17.05
C SER A 189 7.66 6.75 -16.67
N THR A 190 7.56 5.44 -16.36
CA THR A 190 6.36 4.96 -15.65
C THR A 190 6.27 5.70 -14.32
N GLY A 191 5.42 6.73 -14.33
CA GLY A 191 5.49 7.89 -13.46
C GLY A 191 5.69 7.50 -12.01
N SER A 192 6.41 8.34 -11.28
CA SER A 192 6.40 8.28 -9.82
C SER A 192 4.95 8.52 -9.37
N TYR A 193 4.14 7.47 -9.26
CA TYR A 193 2.77 7.54 -8.73
C TYR A 193 2.74 7.92 -7.24
N GLY A 194 3.88 8.35 -6.66
CA GLY A 194 3.93 8.98 -5.35
C GLY A 194 3.03 10.22 -5.27
N TRP A 195 2.86 10.97 -6.37
CA TRP A 195 1.92 12.10 -6.41
C TRP A 195 0.47 11.64 -6.21
N VAL A 196 0.09 10.46 -6.72
CA VAL A 196 -1.25 9.87 -6.51
C VAL A 196 -1.44 9.61 -5.01
N GLY A 197 -0.44 9.01 -4.36
CA GLY A 197 -0.47 8.80 -2.91
C GLY A 197 -0.57 10.10 -2.12
N ALA A 198 0.09 11.17 -2.57
CA ALA A 198 0.01 12.49 -1.93
C ALA A 198 -1.38 13.11 -2.07
N VAL A 199 -2.02 12.98 -3.24
CA VAL A 199 -3.41 13.44 -3.45
C VAL A 199 -4.38 12.73 -2.51
N PHE A 200 -4.28 11.40 -2.38
CA PHE A 200 -5.10 10.65 -1.42
C PHE A 200 -4.88 11.09 0.03
N LEU A 201 -3.64 11.43 0.40
CA LEU A 201 -3.32 11.93 1.74
C LEU A 201 -3.96 13.31 1.99
N ILE A 202 -3.87 14.24 1.04
CA ILE A 202 -4.47 15.57 1.18
C ILE A 202 -6.00 15.48 1.29
N ILE A 203 -6.64 14.67 0.44
CA ILE A 203 -8.10 14.44 0.49
C ILE A 203 -8.49 13.85 1.83
N SER A 204 -7.76 12.81 2.27
CA SER A 204 -7.97 12.15 3.55
C SER A 204 -7.85 13.12 4.74
N PHE A 205 -6.83 13.98 4.75
CA PHE A 205 -6.65 14.98 5.80
C PHE A 205 -7.80 16.00 5.82
N THR A 206 -8.23 16.45 4.64
CA THR A 206 -9.34 17.40 4.50
C THR A 206 -10.65 16.81 5.03
N CYS A 207 -10.99 15.58 4.63
CA CYS A 207 -12.17 14.86 5.13
C CYS A 207 -12.08 14.63 6.65
N GLY A 208 -10.91 14.22 7.14
CA GLY A 208 -10.67 13.98 8.57
C GLY A 208 -10.85 15.25 9.40
N SER A 209 -10.28 16.39 8.95
CA SER A 209 -10.46 17.68 9.63
C SER A 209 -11.93 18.10 9.68
N PHE A 210 -12.67 17.95 8.58
CA PHE A 210 -14.10 18.30 8.55
C PHE A 210 -14.92 17.40 9.48
N PHE A 211 -14.63 16.11 9.52
CA PHE A 211 -15.31 15.17 10.42
C PHE A 211 -15.02 15.47 11.90
N ILE A 212 -13.78 15.83 12.24
CA ILE A 212 -13.43 16.23 13.61
C ILE A 212 -14.20 17.49 14.03
N LEU A 213 -14.33 18.48 13.14
CA LEU A 213 -15.11 19.69 13.43
C LEU A 213 -16.58 19.36 13.69
N GLU A 214 -17.20 18.52 12.85
CA GLU A 214 -18.58 18.07 13.04
C GLU A 214 -18.75 17.30 14.36
N LEU A 215 -17.81 16.40 14.67
CA LEU A 215 -17.81 15.64 15.92
C LEU A 215 -17.71 16.56 17.15
N ILE A 216 -16.85 17.58 17.11
CA ILE A 216 -16.72 18.57 18.18
C ILE A 216 -18.04 19.35 18.36
N GLN A 217 -18.70 19.71 17.26
CA GLN A 217 -19.98 20.41 17.32
C GLN A 217 -21.08 19.53 17.96
N GLN A 218 -21.14 18.25 17.61
CA GLN A 218 -22.08 17.30 18.21
C GLN A 218 -21.80 17.07 19.71
N LEU A 219 -20.54 16.91 20.10
CA LEU A 219 -20.15 16.78 21.52
C LEU A 219 -20.42 18.06 22.32
N GLY A 220 -20.18 19.24 21.73
CA GLY A 220 -20.49 20.52 22.35
C GLY A 220 -21.98 20.69 22.64
N ASN A 221 -22.85 20.27 21.70
CA ASN A 221 -24.30 20.25 21.91
C ASN A 221 -24.74 19.28 23.01
N TYR A 222 -24.00 18.18 23.20
CA TYR A 222 -24.29 17.19 24.25
C TYR A 222 -23.93 17.69 25.65
N THR A 223 -22.83 18.44 25.80
CA THR A 223 -22.35 18.89 27.12
C THR A 223 -23.18 20.05 27.72
N VAL A 224 -24.04 20.68 26.90
CA VAL A 224 -24.90 21.80 27.30
C VAL A 224 -26.32 21.34 27.67
N ARG A 225 -26.65 20.05 27.53
CA ARG A 225 -27.90 19.43 27.98
C ARG A 225 -27.72 18.71 29.32
#